data_AF-A0A9D3YB92-F1
#
_entry.id   AF-A0A9D3YB92-F1
#
_cell.length_a   1.000
_cell.length_b   1.000
_cell.length_c   1.000
_cell.angle_alpha   90.00
_cell.angle_beta   90.00
_cell.angle_gamma   90.00
#
_symmetry.space_group_name_H-M   'P 1'
#
loop_
_entity.id
_entity.type
_entity.pdbx_description
1 polymer ?
#
loop_
_entity_poly.entity_id
_entity_poly.type
_entity_poly.pdbx_seq_one_letter_code
_entity_poly.pdbx_strand_id
1 'polypeptide(L)'
;MMGTLIGMLAQSSRPQTTELSDATGSENGDIPARTMISNEELRSIRAMSSNSGNFAAHLVRRLFPKLFTAANIKSLYNYNGGGQNKKQPLSPTRKSAVKRYVTRFFPEVRDPEAWNAQCVSKINEILRRPVRPPR
;
A
#
# COMPACT_ATOMS: atom_id res chain seq x y z
N MET A 1 -28.83 -29.82 -57.44
CA MET A 1 -27.41 -30.05 -57.10
C MET A 1 -27.10 -29.22 -55.86
N MET A 2 -27.08 -29.85 -54.68
CA MET A 2 -26.71 -29.21 -53.42
C MET A 2 -25.69 -30.12 -52.76
N GLY A 3 -24.41 -29.76 -52.85
CA GLY A 3 -23.30 -30.46 -52.23
C GLY A 3 -22.62 -29.54 -51.23
N THR A 4 -22.83 -29.79 -49.95
CA THR A 4 -22.05 -29.21 -48.84
C THR A 4 -21.12 -30.30 -48.33
N LEU A 5 -19.81 -30.05 -48.34
CA LEU A 5 -18.81 -30.99 -47.80
C LEU A 5 -17.66 -30.23 -47.11
N ILE A 6 -17.59 -30.42 -45.79
CA ILE A 6 -16.42 -30.73 -44.94
C ILE A 6 -15.20 -29.80 -44.91
N GLY A 7 -14.71 -29.51 -43.69
CA GLY A 7 -13.27 -29.67 -43.42
C GLY A 7 -12.61 -28.63 -42.54
N MET A 8 -12.27 -29.04 -41.33
CA MET A 8 -11.62 -28.32 -40.23
C MET A 8 -10.07 -28.37 -40.32
N LEU A 9 -9.39 -27.44 -39.62
CA LEU A 9 -8.02 -27.48 -39.02
C LEU A 9 -6.87 -26.70 -39.70
N ALA A 10 -6.29 -25.73 -38.97
CA ALA A 10 -4.91 -25.77 -38.43
C ALA A 10 -4.52 -24.42 -37.77
N GLN A 11 -3.67 -24.51 -36.75
CA GLN A 11 -3.28 -23.48 -35.77
C GLN A 11 -1.96 -22.76 -36.16
N SER A 12 -1.50 -21.83 -35.29
CA SER A 12 -0.13 -21.29 -35.14
C SER A 12 0.24 -20.09 -36.03
N SER A 13 0.89 -18.99 -35.60
CA SER A 13 1.48 -18.53 -34.34
C SER A 13 1.54 -16.99 -34.38
N ARG A 14 1.29 -16.29 -33.25
CA ARG A 14 1.63 -14.87 -33.09
C ARG A 14 3.13 -14.74 -32.81
N PRO A 15 3.89 -13.84 -33.45
CA PRO A 15 5.24 -13.52 -32.99
C PRO A 15 5.18 -12.69 -31.70
N GLN A 16 5.79 -13.22 -30.66
CA GLN A 16 6.15 -12.56 -29.42
C GLN A 16 7.54 -11.93 -29.62
N THR A 17 7.63 -10.60 -29.60
CA THR A 17 8.93 -9.89 -29.58
C THR A 17 9.00 -9.00 -28.35
N THR A 18 9.65 -9.58 -27.33
CA THR A 18 10.71 -9.01 -26.48
C THR A 18 10.56 -7.56 -25.98
N GLU A 19 10.00 -7.47 -24.78
CA GLU A 19 10.50 -6.75 -23.59
C GLU A 19 11.91 -6.13 -23.71
N LEU A 20 12.02 -4.82 -23.45
CA LEU A 20 13.17 -4.20 -22.77
C LEU A 20 12.67 -2.95 -22.03
N SER A 21 11.99 -3.18 -20.91
CA SER A 21 11.64 -2.15 -19.93
C SER A 21 12.76 -2.05 -18.88
N ASP A 22 13.89 -1.45 -19.27
CA ASP A 22 14.96 -1.15 -18.33
C ASP A 22 14.72 0.20 -17.66
N ALA A 23 13.90 0.17 -16.62
CA ALA A 23 13.89 1.15 -15.54
C ALA A 23 13.34 0.47 -14.28
N THR A 24 14.06 -0.56 -13.83
CA THR A 24 13.92 -1.04 -12.45
C THR A 24 14.47 0.05 -11.53
N GLY A 25 13.66 1.08 -11.31
CA GLY A 25 13.78 1.91 -10.12
C GLY A 25 13.60 0.97 -8.93
N SER A 26 14.72 0.63 -8.30
CA SER A 26 14.79 -0.23 -7.12
C SER A 26 13.94 0.35 -5.98
N GLU A 27 12.64 0.04 -5.98
CA GLU A 27 11.69 0.42 -4.92
C GLU A 27 11.62 -0.64 -3.80
N ASN A 28 12.42 -1.70 -3.91
CA ASN A 28 12.47 -2.82 -2.97
C ASN A 28 13.45 -2.63 -1.79
N GLY A 29 14.20 -1.52 -1.72
CA GLY A 29 15.25 -1.30 -0.71
C GLY A 29 14.94 -0.31 0.43
N ASP A 30 13.79 0.39 0.43
CA ASP A 30 13.69 1.67 1.14
C ASP A 30 13.01 1.62 2.52
N ILE A 31 13.24 0.55 3.27
CA ILE A 31 13.03 0.56 4.73
C ILE A 31 14.42 0.43 5.37
N PRO A 32 15.23 1.51 5.39
CA PRO A 32 16.52 1.50 6.07
C PRO A 32 16.31 1.16 7.55
N ALA A 33 17.31 0.59 8.22
CA ALA A 33 17.30 0.35 9.68
C ALA A 33 16.88 1.60 10.50
N ARG A 34 17.06 2.80 9.92
CA ARG A 34 16.57 4.10 10.41
C ARG A 34 15.03 4.22 10.55
N THR A 35 14.27 3.25 10.06
CA THR A 35 12.82 3.15 10.22
C THR A 35 12.40 2.19 11.33
N MET A 36 13.35 1.55 12.02
CA MET A 36 13.04 0.84 13.25
C MET A 36 12.62 1.85 14.32
N ILE A 37 11.47 1.59 14.94
CA ILE A 37 10.95 2.36 16.07
C ILE A 37 11.40 1.61 17.32
N SER A 38 12.00 2.32 18.29
CA SER A 38 12.38 1.70 19.55
C SER A 38 11.14 1.21 20.30
N ASN A 39 11.29 0.23 21.20
CA ASN A 39 10.14 -0.24 21.99
C ASN A 39 9.52 0.88 22.84
N GLU A 40 10.34 1.81 23.33
CA GLU A 40 9.88 2.97 24.09
C GLU A 40 9.06 3.91 23.21
N GLU A 41 9.60 4.31 22.05
CA GLU A 41 8.89 5.20 21.12
C GLU A 41 7.57 4.57 20.66
N LEU A 42 7.57 3.27 20.41
CA LEU A 42 6.39 2.53 20.01
C LEU A 42 5.31 2.54 21.10
N ARG A 43 5.68 2.41 22.37
CA ARG A 43 4.77 2.54 23.53
C ARG A 43 4.23 3.96 23.64
N SER A 44 5.06 4.98 23.43
CA SER A 44 4.64 6.39 23.44
C SER A 44 3.61 6.66 22.35
N ILE A 45 3.82 6.16 21.12
CA ILE A 45 2.83 6.28 20.04
C ILE A 45 1.54 5.54 20.41
N ARG A 46 1.63 4.36 21.05
CA ARG A 46 0.46 3.60 21.50
C ARG A 46 -0.34 4.37 22.56
N ALA A 47 0.33 4.99 23.52
CA ALA A 47 -0.30 5.76 24.59
C ALA A 47 -1.11 6.95 24.05
N MET A 48 -0.66 7.58 22.95
CA MET A 48 -1.39 8.67 22.28
C MET A 48 -2.52 8.18 21.35
N SER A 49 -2.68 6.86 21.17
CA SER A 49 -3.60 6.29 20.19
C SER A 49 -4.81 5.63 20.85
N SER A 50 -6.00 6.19 20.61
CA SER A 50 -7.24 5.68 21.21
C SER A 50 -7.73 4.35 20.63
N ASN A 51 -7.31 3.97 19.42
CA ASN A 51 -7.66 2.70 18.79
C ASN A 51 -6.60 2.24 17.77
N SER A 52 -6.78 1.03 17.22
CA SER A 52 -5.86 0.39 16.26
C SER A 52 -5.66 1.23 14.99
N GLY A 53 -6.73 1.84 14.47
CA GLY A 53 -6.69 2.70 13.30
C GLY A 53 -5.88 3.98 13.53
N ASN A 54 -6.09 4.65 14.67
CA ASN A 54 -5.31 5.82 15.05
C ASN A 54 -3.84 5.46 15.24
N PHE A 55 -3.56 4.33 15.89
CA PHE A 55 -2.20 3.83 16.05
C PHE A 55 -1.52 3.56 14.70
N ALA A 56 -2.20 2.88 13.78
CA ALA A 56 -1.72 2.66 12.42
C ALA A 56 -1.43 3.97 11.67
N ALA A 57 -2.30 4.97 11.84
CA ALA A 57 -2.14 6.29 11.23
C ALA A 57 -0.94 7.08 11.80
N HIS A 58 -0.64 6.96 13.09
CA HIS A 58 0.57 7.55 13.67
C HIS A 58 1.84 6.83 13.19
N LEU A 59 1.81 5.49 13.14
CA LEU A 59 2.92 4.69 12.61
C LEU A 59 3.25 5.05 11.15
N VAL A 60 2.25 5.18 10.28
CA VAL A 60 2.47 5.56 8.87
C VAL A 60 3.15 6.92 8.75
N ARG A 61 2.75 7.92 9.55
CA ARG A 61 3.40 9.24 9.56
C ARG A 61 4.84 9.16 10.06
N ARG A 62 5.07 8.34 11.10
CA ARG A 62 6.39 8.20 11.73
C ARG A 62 7.38 7.40 10.88
N LEU A 63 6.92 6.35 10.22
CA LEU A 63 7.73 5.47 9.39
C LEU A 63 7.99 6.06 8.00
N PHE A 64 7.01 6.78 7.44
CA PHE A 64 7.06 7.28 6.06
C PHE A 64 6.85 8.80 5.99
N PRO A 65 7.64 9.61 6.73
CA PRO A 65 7.43 11.06 6.81
C PRO A 65 7.53 11.75 5.44
N LYS A 66 8.32 11.21 4.50
CA LYS A 66 8.45 11.72 3.13
C LYS A 66 7.12 11.78 2.36
N LEU A 67 6.15 10.91 2.69
CA LEU A 67 4.81 10.95 2.08
C LEU A 67 4.02 12.20 2.52
N PHE A 68 4.31 12.74 3.70
CA PHE A 68 3.56 13.83 4.34
C PHE A 68 4.25 15.18 4.20
N THR A 69 5.08 15.34 3.18
CA THR A 69 5.75 16.60 2.83
C THR A 69 4.77 17.60 2.19
N ALA A 70 5.20 18.86 2.04
CA ALA A 70 4.44 19.90 1.36
C ALA A 70 4.07 19.54 -0.09
N ALA A 71 4.86 18.67 -0.74
CA ALA A 71 4.57 18.13 -2.07
C ALA A 71 3.33 17.20 -2.11
N ASN A 72 2.70 16.90 -0.97
CA ASN A 72 1.46 16.13 -0.84
C ASN A 72 1.49 14.77 -1.58
N ILE A 73 2.66 14.14 -1.65
CA ILE A 73 2.91 12.88 -2.38
C ILE A 73 2.02 11.75 -1.86
N LYS A 74 1.64 11.76 -0.58
CA LYS A 74 0.65 10.83 0.00
C LYS A 74 -0.66 10.72 -0.80
N SER A 75 -1.07 11.80 -1.48
CA SER A 75 -2.33 11.83 -2.22
C SER A 75 -2.32 10.92 -3.45
N LEU A 76 -1.13 10.56 -3.94
CA LEU A 76 -0.90 9.62 -5.04
C LEU A 76 -1.12 8.16 -4.61
N TYR A 77 -1.18 7.89 -3.30
CA TYR A 77 -1.24 6.55 -2.75
C TYR A 77 -2.60 6.21 -2.13
N ASN A 78 -2.95 4.93 -2.21
CA ASN A 78 -3.89 4.25 -1.32
C ASN A 78 -3.16 3.03 -0.75
N TYR A 79 -3.66 2.49 0.36
CA TYR A 79 -3.09 1.29 0.96
C TYR A 79 -3.00 0.14 -0.06
N ASN A 80 -4.11 -0.25 -0.70
CA ASN A 80 -4.13 -1.29 -1.74
C ASN A 80 -4.01 -0.77 -3.18
N GLY A 81 -3.85 0.55 -3.38
CA GLY A 81 -3.89 1.18 -4.70
C GLY A 81 -5.31 1.35 -5.25
N GLY A 82 -5.42 1.63 -6.55
CA GLY A 82 -6.68 1.71 -7.29
C GLY A 82 -7.52 2.97 -7.03
N GLY A 83 -8.84 2.82 -7.11
CA GLY A 83 -9.81 3.92 -7.01
C GLY A 83 -9.92 4.76 -8.29
N GLN A 84 -10.74 5.83 -8.25
CA GLN A 84 -11.04 6.66 -9.42
C GLN A 84 -9.81 7.29 -10.10
N ASN A 85 -8.73 7.52 -9.33
CA ASN A 85 -7.52 8.18 -9.83
C ASN A 85 -6.34 7.21 -10.06
N LYS A 86 -6.59 5.89 -10.15
CA LYS A 86 -5.55 4.86 -10.34
C LYS A 86 -4.36 5.02 -9.38
N LYS A 87 -4.65 5.23 -8.09
CA LYS A 87 -3.64 5.50 -7.08
C LYS A 87 -2.67 4.33 -6.92
N GLN A 88 -1.42 4.64 -6.62
CA GLN A 88 -0.40 3.63 -6.38
C GLN A 88 -0.63 2.91 -5.04
N PRO A 89 -0.39 1.59 -4.95
CA PRO A 89 -0.40 0.89 -3.68
C PRO A 89 0.80 1.30 -2.82
N LEU A 90 0.67 1.22 -1.49
CA LEU A 90 1.85 1.21 -0.63
C LEU A 90 2.67 -0.06 -0.90
N SER A 91 4.00 0.06 -0.86
CA SER A 91 4.86 -1.11 -1.07
C SER A 91 4.62 -2.21 -0.02
N PRO A 92 4.81 -3.49 -0.37
CA PRO A 92 4.61 -4.61 0.56
C PRO A 92 5.41 -4.45 1.86
N THR A 93 6.64 -3.94 1.77
CA THR A 93 7.50 -3.70 2.93
C THR A 93 6.88 -2.68 3.88
N ARG A 94 6.32 -1.57 3.37
CA ARG A 94 5.64 -0.54 4.18
C ARG A 94 4.41 -1.10 4.88
N LYS A 95 3.61 -1.88 4.15
CA LYS A 95 2.41 -2.57 4.69
C LYS A 95 2.79 -3.51 5.83
N SER A 96 3.79 -4.36 5.60
CA SER A 96 4.26 -5.34 6.57
C SER A 96 4.81 -4.67 7.84
N ALA A 97 5.60 -3.60 7.70
CA ALA A 97 6.14 -2.86 8.83
C ALA A 97 5.02 -2.34 9.75
N VAL A 98 4.00 -1.67 9.18
CA VAL A 98 2.88 -1.14 9.97
C VAL A 98 2.09 -2.29 10.62
N LYS A 99 1.73 -3.33 9.85
CA LYS A 99 0.92 -4.45 10.37
C LYS A 99 1.60 -5.16 11.54
N ARG A 100 2.92 -5.39 11.48
CA ARG A 100 3.68 -5.99 12.60
C ARG A 100 3.61 -5.17 13.87
N TYR A 101 3.79 -3.84 13.78
CA TYR A 101 3.73 -2.98 14.96
C TYR A 101 2.33 -2.89 15.55
N VAL A 102 1.30 -2.76 14.71
CA VAL A 102 -0.10 -2.69 15.19
C VAL A 102 -0.50 -3.97 15.90
N THR A 103 -0.26 -5.13 15.28
CA THR A 103 -0.67 -6.44 15.83
C THR A 103 0.09 -6.86 17.10
N ARG A 104 1.13 -6.11 17.50
CA ARG A 104 1.79 -6.29 18.80
C ARG A 104 0.97 -5.74 19.96
N PHE A 105 0.17 -4.70 19.74
CA PHE A 105 -0.67 -4.06 20.77
C PHE A 105 -2.18 -4.27 20.57
N PHE A 106 -2.56 -4.69 19.36
CA PHE A 106 -3.94 -4.93 18.95
C PHE A 106 -4.01 -6.28 18.22
N PRO A 107 -3.95 -7.41 18.95
CA PRO A 107 -3.96 -8.74 18.34
C PRO A 107 -5.25 -9.02 17.55
N GLU A 108 -6.36 -8.37 17.88
CA GLU A 108 -7.66 -8.51 17.22
C GLU A 108 -7.65 -8.10 15.74
N VAL A 109 -6.77 -7.16 15.35
CA VAL A 109 -6.64 -6.74 13.94
C VAL A 109 -5.69 -7.63 13.13
N ARG A 110 -5.31 -8.81 13.63
CA ARG A 110 -4.68 -9.85 12.80
C ARG A 110 -5.66 -10.40 11.78
N ASP A 111 -6.93 -10.47 12.15
CA ASP A 111 -8.03 -10.78 11.26
C ASP A 111 -8.05 -9.80 10.06
N PRO A 112 -8.12 -10.30 8.81
CA PRO A 112 -8.10 -9.44 7.63
C PRO A 112 -9.27 -8.46 7.55
N GLU A 113 -10.46 -8.83 8.01
CA GLU A 113 -11.63 -7.96 7.95
C GLU A 113 -11.50 -6.81 8.96
N ALA A 114 -11.14 -7.13 10.20
CA ALA A 114 -10.83 -6.14 11.24
C ALA A 114 -9.68 -5.20 10.82
N TRP A 115 -8.63 -5.75 10.20
CA TRP A 115 -7.52 -4.96 9.65
C TRP A 115 -8.01 -3.96 8.59
N ASN A 116 -8.85 -4.42 7.65
CA ASN A 116 -9.36 -3.57 6.59
C ASN A 116 -10.31 -2.48 7.14
N ALA A 117 -11.25 -2.88 7.99
CA ALA A 117 -12.26 -1.99 8.55
C ALA A 117 -11.63 -0.90 9.43
N GLN A 118 -10.70 -1.26 10.30
CA GLN A 118 -10.15 -0.33 11.30
C GLN A 118 -8.87 0.36 10.82
N CYS A 119 -7.89 -0.41 10.34
CA CYS A 119 -6.56 0.12 10.05
C CYS A 119 -6.45 0.66 8.63
N VAL A 120 -6.83 -0.12 7.61
CA VAL A 120 -6.72 0.30 6.21
C VAL A 120 -7.61 1.51 5.92
N SER A 121 -8.84 1.51 6.43
CA SER A 121 -9.75 2.65 6.33
C SER A 121 -9.10 3.93 6.87
N LYS A 122 -8.53 3.87 8.09
CA LYS A 122 -7.91 5.02 8.74
C LYS A 122 -6.61 5.47 8.07
N ILE A 123 -5.80 4.53 7.55
CA ILE A 123 -4.61 4.86 6.75
C ILE A 123 -5.02 5.60 5.47
N ASN A 124 -6.01 5.09 4.75
CA ASN A 124 -6.48 5.74 3.52
C ASN A 124 -7.05 7.13 3.78
N GLU A 125 -7.75 7.32 4.89
CA GLU A 125 -8.24 8.63 5.33
C GLU A 125 -7.11 9.66 5.40
N ILE A 126 -5.99 9.33 6.03
CA ILE A 126 -4.87 10.27 6.20
C ILE A 126 -4.06 10.50 4.92
N LEU A 127 -4.03 9.51 4.02
CA LEU A 127 -3.39 9.63 2.70
C LEU A 127 -4.20 10.52 1.75
N ARG A 128 -5.54 10.50 1.86
CA ARG A 128 -6.44 11.33 1.03
C ARG A 128 -6.54 12.78 1.47
N ARG A 129 -6.46 13.06 2.78
CA ARG A 129 -6.61 14.43 3.32
C ARG A 129 -5.54 15.36 2.71
N PRO A 130 -5.87 16.53 2.15
CA PRO A 130 -4.87 17.49 1.70
C PRO A 130 -4.01 18.00 2.86
N VAL A 131 -2.79 18.47 2.57
CA VAL A 131 -1.99 19.22 3.55
C VAL A 131 -2.74 20.51 3.84
N ARG A 132 -3.06 20.76 5.12
CA ARG A 132 -3.72 22.01 5.51
C ARG A 132 -2.68 23.14 5.40
N PRO A 133 -2.98 24.25 4.72
CA PRO A 133 -2.11 25.42 4.78
C PRO A 133 -2.04 25.91 6.24
N PRO A 134 -0.90 26.50 6.65
CA PRO A 134 -0.81 27.17 7.95
C PRO A 134 -1.92 28.23 8.05
N ARG A 135 -2.54 28.32 9.24
CA ARG A 135 -3.51 29.37 9.55
C ARG A 135 -2.81 30.69 9.83
#